data_AF-A0A3A4JR57-F1
#
_entry.id   AF-A0A3A4JR57-F1
#
_cell.length_a   1.000
_cell.length_b   1.000
_cell.length_c   1.000
_cell.angle_alpha   90.00
_cell.angle_beta   90.00
_cell.angle_gamma   90.00
#
_symmetry.space_group_name_H-M   'P 1'
#
loop_
_entity.id
_entity.type
_entity.pdbx_description
1 polymer ?
#
loop_
_entity_poly.entity_id
_entity_poly.type
_entity_poly.pdbx_seq_one_letter_code
_entity_poly.pdbx_strand_id
1 'polypeptide(L)'
;MPKEARKGGELMRRIIFAIFALAIAMFLLSSKMNNDPAAILSALSKKNASGSTELKYKLYLLGVVPAGEALLTDKGEVEFNGKKVYHLHAVAESSRIFSLFFHGRAQMDSYIDPATMLPVAFMQKISLSGKPDTEKEVTYDQVHNVMTSAGIKREILPRTHDALSLVFSLRSVDFSATDTIEFNVNTNQKNYILSGNAQKKELPVNHGIIEVVQAKVQIKRRDGNPYHQSSVEMFVWEANKKIPFLIKISANGIPITVKLVEAR
;
A
#
# COMPACT_ATOMS: atom_id res chain seq x y z
N MET A 1 21.25 -10.64 -55.46
CA MET A 1 20.54 -11.03 -54.23
C MET A 1 19.05 -11.17 -54.53
N PRO A 2 18.44 -12.36 -54.37
CA PRO A 2 17.14 -12.67 -54.98
C PRO A 2 15.96 -12.15 -54.15
N LYS A 3 14.91 -11.68 -54.85
CA LYS A 3 13.69 -11.07 -54.29
C LYS A 3 12.93 -11.97 -53.30
N GLU A 4 13.10 -13.29 -53.38
CA GLU A 4 12.42 -14.26 -52.49
C GLU A 4 12.96 -14.26 -51.06
N ALA A 5 14.28 -14.13 -50.88
CA ALA A 5 14.90 -14.01 -49.55
C ALA A 5 14.46 -12.73 -48.83
N ARG A 6 14.20 -11.66 -49.58
CA ARG A 6 13.68 -10.38 -49.05
C ARG A 6 12.22 -10.49 -48.61
N LYS A 7 11.40 -11.26 -49.35
CA LYS A 7 9.97 -11.51 -49.05
C LYS A 7 9.77 -12.40 -47.83
N GLY A 8 10.61 -13.43 -47.65
CA GLY A 8 10.60 -14.29 -46.47
C GLY A 8 10.99 -13.56 -45.18
N GLY A 9 11.99 -12.66 -45.24
CA GLY A 9 12.38 -11.82 -44.11
C GLY A 9 11.31 -10.80 -43.71
N GLU A 10 10.56 -10.26 -44.67
CA GLU A 10 9.44 -9.36 -44.40
C GLU A 10 8.25 -10.07 -43.73
N LEU A 11 7.91 -11.27 -44.22
CA LEU A 11 6.87 -12.11 -43.60
C LEU A 11 7.24 -12.49 -42.16
N MET A 12 8.48 -12.92 -41.93
CA MET A 12 8.96 -13.28 -40.58
C MET A 12 8.93 -12.09 -39.61
N ARG A 13 9.30 -10.89 -40.06
CA ARG A 13 9.16 -9.66 -39.26
C ARG A 13 7.70 -9.40 -38.90
N ARG A 14 6.77 -9.49 -39.86
CA ARG A 14 5.33 -9.29 -39.61
C ARG A 14 4.77 -10.30 -38.60
N ILE A 15 5.21 -11.55 -38.65
CA ILE A 15 4.84 -12.59 -37.69
C ILE A 15 5.38 -12.26 -36.29
N ILE A 16 6.65 -11.87 -36.17
CA ILE A 16 7.25 -11.48 -34.88
C ILE A 16 6.52 -10.27 -34.28
N PHE A 17 6.23 -9.24 -35.09
CA PHE A 17 5.45 -8.09 -34.65
C PHE A 17 4.04 -8.47 -34.20
N ALA A 18 3.36 -9.37 -34.91
CA ALA A 18 2.03 -9.85 -34.53
C ALA A 18 2.05 -10.64 -33.21
N ILE A 19 3.05 -11.50 -33.00
CA ILE A 19 3.23 -12.24 -31.73
C ILE A 19 3.51 -11.28 -30.58
N PHE A 20 4.37 -10.27 -30.79
CA PHE A 20 4.66 -9.27 -29.76
C PHE A 20 3.45 -8.40 -29.44
N ALA A 21 2.68 -7.98 -30.45
CA ALA A 21 1.43 -7.26 -30.27
C ALA A 21 0.38 -8.09 -29.52
N LEU A 22 0.25 -9.38 -29.85
CA LEU A 22 -0.64 -10.31 -29.15
C LEU A 22 -0.19 -10.53 -27.70
N ALA A 23 1.11 -10.69 -27.46
CA ALA A 23 1.66 -10.80 -26.10
C ALA A 23 1.40 -9.53 -25.28
N ILE A 24 1.55 -8.35 -25.87
CA ILE A 24 1.19 -7.06 -25.24
C ILE A 24 -0.32 -7.01 -24.97
N ALA A 25 -1.17 -7.39 -25.93
CA ALA A 25 -2.62 -7.38 -25.74
C ALA A 25 -3.06 -8.34 -24.62
N MET A 26 -2.51 -9.55 -24.58
CA MET A 26 -2.73 -10.52 -23.50
C MET A 26 -2.20 -10.00 -22.16
N PHE A 27 -1.05 -9.34 -22.15
CA PHE A 27 -0.48 -8.70 -20.97
C PHE A 27 -1.39 -7.58 -20.43
N LEU A 28 -1.90 -6.71 -21.31
CA LEU A 28 -2.83 -5.64 -20.95
C LEU A 28 -4.16 -6.20 -20.44
N LEU A 29 -4.68 -7.24 -21.07
CA LEU A 29 -5.92 -7.91 -20.66
C LEU A 29 -5.75 -8.59 -19.28
N SER A 30 -4.65 -9.31 -19.08
CA SER A 30 -4.30 -9.94 -17.80
C SER A 30 -4.11 -8.90 -16.70
N SER A 31 -3.44 -7.78 -16.99
CA SER A 31 -3.29 -6.66 -16.05
C SER A 31 -4.63 -6.05 -15.67
N LYS A 32 -5.54 -5.85 -16.64
CA LYS A 32 -6.87 -5.30 -16.40
C LYS A 32 -7.71 -6.24 -15.53
N MET A 33 -7.71 -7.55 -15.83
CA MET A 33 -8.47 -8.55 -15.06
C MET A 33 -7.90 -8.77 -13.65
N ASN A 34 -6.58 -8.87 -13.52
CA ASN A 34 -5.94 -9.14 -12.22
C ASN A 34 -5.95 -7.95 -11.25
N ASN A 35 -6.24 -6.75 -11.76
CA ASN A 35 -6.31 -5.52 -10.97
C ASN A 35 -7.72 -4.92 -10.95
N ASP A 36 -8.72 -5.71 -11.34
CA ASP A 36 -10.13 -5.36 -11.21
C ASP A 36 -10.59 -5.49 -9.74
N PRO A 37 -11.11 -4.42 -9.11
CA PRO A 37 -11.56 -4.45 -7.73
C PRO A 37 -12.63 -5.52 -7.45
N ALA A 38 -13.57 -5.72 -8.39
CA ALA A 38 -14.66 -6.67 -8.21
C ALA A 38 -14.15 -8.13 -8.22
N ALA A 39 -13.26 -8.48 -9.16
CA ALA A 39 -12.61 -9.79 -9.19
C ALA A 39 -11.83 -10.09 -7.89
N ILE A 40 -11.06 -9.12 -7.37
CA ILE A 40 -10.31 -9.27 -6.11
C ILE A 40 -11.26 -9.53 -4.94
N LEU A 41 -12.32 -8.74 -4.83
CA LEU A 41 -13.28 -8.85 -3.74
C LEU A 41 -14.13 -10.12 -3.82
N SER A 42 -14.46 -10.57 -5.03
CA SER A 42 -15.11 -11.88 -5.28
C SER A 42 -14.25 -13.04 -4.74
N ALA A 43 -12.92 -12.97 -4.91
CA ALA A 43 -12.01 -13.97 -4.38
C ALA A 43 -11.85 -13.91 -2.85
N LEU A 44 -11.86 -12.71 -2.26
CA LEU A 44 -11.72 -12.49 -0.81
C LEU A 44 -13.00 -12.85 -0.04
N SER A 45 -14.17 -12.45 -0.53
CA SER A 45 -15.47 -12.71 0.10
C SER A 45 -15.76 -14.20 0.27
N LYS A 46 -15.25 -15.05 -0.63
CA LYS A 46 -15.36 -16.51 -0.49
C LYS A 46 -14.51 -17.08 0.64
N LYS A 47 -13.42 -16.41 1.02
CA LYS A 47 -12.39 -16.96 1.92
C LYS A 47 -12.41 -16.37 3.34
N ASN A 48 -12.98 -15.19 3.53
CA ASN A 48 -12.75 -14.41 4.75
C ASN A 48 -13.95 -14.45 5.71
N ALA A 49 -13.65 -14.64 7.00
CA ALA A 49 -14.57 -14.40 8.10
C ALA A 49 -14.48 -12.93 8.53
N SER A 50 -15.62 -12.35 8.94
CA SER A 50 -15.63 -11.02 9.56
C SER A 50 -14.76 -11.04 10.83
N GLY A 51 -13.93 -10.01 11.03
CA GLY A 51 -13.11 -9.90 12.24
C GLY A 51 -11.60 -10.07 12.05
N SER A 52 -11.11 -10.19 10.81
CA SER A 52 -9.70 -10.47 10.53
C SER A 52 -8.70 -9.58 11.27
N THR A 53 -7.66 -10.20 11.80
CA THR A 53 -6.51 -9.58 12.46
C THR A 53 -5.24 -9.72 11.64
N GLU A 54 -5.17 -10.65 10.70
CA GLU A 54 -4.03 -10.83 9.80
C GLU A 54 -4.43 -10.56 8.35
N LEU A 55 -3.72 -9.65 7.70
CA LEU A 55 -3.96 -9.19 6.34
C LEU A 55 -2.72 -9.45 5.47
N LYS A 56 -2.84 -10.39 4.54
CA LYS A 56 -1.75 -10.71 3.62
C LYS A 56 -1.90 -9.97 2.30
N TYR A 57 -0.87 -9.21 1.95
CA TYR A 57 -0.78 -8.42 0.74
C TYR A 57 0.28 -8.95 -0.22
N LYS A 58 0.03 -8.76 -1.52
CA LYS A 58 1.03 -8.94 -2.59
C LYS A 58 1.28 -7.62 -3.31
N LEU A 59 2.55 -7.33 -3.54
CA LEU A 59 3.02 -6.13 -4.20
C LEU A 59 3.42 -6.47 -5.63
N TYR A 60 3.06 -5.61 -6.58
CA TYR A 60 3.33 -5.77 -8.00
C TYR A 60 3.89 -4.48 -8.60
N LEU A 61 4.96 -4.57 -9.38
CA LEU A 61 5.40 -3.49 -10.28
C LEU A 61 4.59 -3.56 -11.57
N LEU A 62 4.25 -2.41 -12.14
CA LEU A 62 3.48 -2.30 -13.38
C LEU A 62 2.12 -3.04 -13.33
N GLY A 63 1.62 -3.29 -12.12
CA GLY A 63 0.38 -4.03 -11.86
C GLY A 63 0.46 -5.54 -12.03
N VAL A 64 1.59 -6.11 -12.47
CA VAL A 64 1.66 -7.55 -12.83
C VAL A 64 2.96 -8.26 -12.45
N VAL A 65 4.08 -7.55 -12.30
CA VAL A 65 5.37 -8.17 -11.97
C VAL A 65 5.48 -8.32 -10.45
N PRO A 66 5.49 -9.54 -9.87
CA PRO A 66 5.52 -9.72 -8.42
C PRO A 66 6.77 -9.11 -7.78
N ALA A 67 6.58 -8.11 -6.93
CA ALA A 67 7.65 -7.35 -6.28
C ALA A 67 7.94 -7.86 -4.86
N GLY A 68 6.92 -8.33 -4.16
CA GLY A 68 7.04 -8.79 -2.78
C GLY A 68 5.70 -9.17 -2.16
N GLU A 69 5.75 -9.60 -0.91
CA GLU A 69 4.58 -9.88 -0.09
C GLU A 69 4.70 -9.11 1.22
N ALA A 70 3.57 -8.77 1.84
CA ALA A 70 3.52 -8.18 3.16
C ALA A 70 2.43 -8.84 4.02
N LEU A 71 2.65 -8.92 5.32
CA LEU A 71 1.71 -9.38 6.32
C LEU A 71 1.52 -8.26 7.33
N LEU A 72 0.31 -7.72 7.43
CA LEU A 72 -0.09 -6.77 8.46
C LEU A 72 -0.91 -7.51 9.51
N THR A 73 -0.49 -7.40 10.77
CA THR A 73 -1.14 -8.03 11.92
C THR A 73 -1.62 -6.97 12.90
N ASP A 74 -2.90 -7.01 13.22
CA ASP A 74 -3.52 -6.28 14.33
C ASP A 74 -3.38 -7.11 15.60
N LYS A 75 -2.45 -6.72 16.48
CA LYS A 75 -2.15 -7.42 17.73
C LYS A 75 -3.14 -7.05 18.85
N GLY A 76 -4.10 -6.16 18.58
CA GLY A 76 -5.06 -5.69 19.58
C GLY A 76 -4.44 -4.73 20.58
N GLU A 77 -5.05 -4.67 21.78
CA GLU A 77 -4.56 -3.84 22.89
C GLU A 77 -3.41 -4.54 23.63
N VAL A 78 -2.29 -3.84 23.78
CA VAL A 78 -1.10 -4.30 24.50
C VAL A 78 -0.65 -3.21 25.47
N GLU A 79 0.24 -3.56 26.40
CA GLU A 79 0.93 -2.58 27.23
C GLU A 79 2.27 -2.18 26.59
N PHE A 80 2.49 -0.88 26.44
CA PHE A 80 3.74 -0.31 25.92
C PHE A 80 4.13 0.90 26.78
N ASN A 81 5.31 0.83 27.41
CA ASN A 81 5.82 1.86 28.33
C ASN A 81 4.80 2.29 29.41
N GLY A 82 4.12 1.32 30.02
CA GLY A 82 3.12 1.55 31.07
C GLY A 82 1.79 2.15 30.58
N LYS A 83 1.54 2.16 29.27
CA LYS A 83 0.29 2.64 28.66
C LYS A 83 -0.37 1.53 27.84
N LYS A 84 -1.69 1.45 27.91
CA LYS A 84 -2.50 0.61 27.01
C LYS A 84 -2.56 1.25 25.62
N VAL A 85 -2.14 0.51 24.61
CA VAL A 85 -2.08 0.97 23.21
C VAL A 85 -2.56 -0.12 22.26
N TYR A 86 -3.06 0.25 21.08
CA TYR A 86 -3.18 -0.70 19.98
C TYR A 86 -1.80 -0.95 19.36
N HIS A 87 -1.53 -2.19 18.97
CA HIS A 87 -0.27 -2.55 18.30
C HIS A 87 -0.53 -3.14 16.92
N LEU A 88 0.03 -2.48 15.91
CA LEU A 88 0.10 -3.00 14.56
C LEU A 88 1.52 -3.44 14.25
N HIS A 89 1.64 -4.64 13.70
CA HIS A 89 2.90 -5.21 13.26
C HIS A 89 2.82 -5.53 11.78
N ALA A 90 3.82 -5.13 11.00
CA ALA A 90 3.91 -5.44 9.58
C ALA A 90 5.26 -6.05 9.22
N VAL A 91 5.25 -7.12 8.43
CA VAL A 91 6.43 -7.70 7.81
C VAL A 91 6.28 -7.63 6.30
N ALA A 92 7.32 -7.18 5.59
CA ALA A 92 7.36 -7.17 4.13
C ALA A 92 8.65 -7.81 3.62
N GLU A 93 8.55 -8.61 2.57
CA GLU A 93 9.68 -9.32 1.97
C GLU A 93 9.65 -9.23 0.43
N SER A 94 10.83 -9.07 -0.17
CA SER A 94 11.01 -9.10 -1.63
C SER A 94 10.60 -10.44 -2.24
N SER A 95 10.03 -10.44 -3.44
CA SER A 95 9.61 -11.68 -4.11
C SER A 95 10.80 -12.57 -4.46
N ARG A 96 10.55 -13.86 -4.66
CA ARG A 96 11.57 -14.87 -5.00
C ARG A 96 12.33 -14.57 -6.30
N ILE A 97 11.71 -13.84 -7.23
CA ILE A 97 12.34 -13.42 -8.50
C ILE A 97 13.35 -12.28 -8.24
N PHE A 98 13.02 -11.35 -7.35
CA PHE A 98 13.92 -10.25 -6.98
C PHE A 98 14.97 -10.68 -5.94
N SER A 99 14.67 -11.67 -5.09
CA SER A 99 15.60 -12.16 -4.05
C SER A 99 16.86 -12.82 -4.61
N LEU A 100 16.85 -13.23 -5.89
CA LEU A 100 18.03 -13.74 -6.61
C LEU A 100 19.09 -12.65 -6.84
N PHE A 101 18.68 -11.38 -6.86
CA PHE A 101 19.58 -10.24 -7.08
C PHE A 101 19.71 -9.36 -5.83
N PHE A 102 18.60 -9.16 -5.09
CA PHE A 102 18.55 -8.38 -3.86
C PHE A 102 17.43 -8.93 -2.95
N HIS A 103 17.80 -9.57 -1.83
CA HIS A 103 16.84 -9.93 -0.78
C HIS A 103 16.67 -8.76 0.19
N GLY A 104 15.44 -8.31 0.37
CA GLY A 104 15.09 -7.26 1.33
C GLY A 104 13.93 -7.68 2.20
N ARG A 105 14.06 -7.44 3.51
CA ARG A 105 13.03 -7.66 4.51
C ARG A 105 12.86 -6.40 5.35
N ALA A 106 11.62 -6.00 5.57
CA ALA A 106 11.27 -4.92 6.48
C ALA A 106 10.31 -5.44 7.55
N GLN A 107 10.49 -4.96 8.77
CA GLN A 107 9.58 -5.13 9.89
C GLN A 107 9.22 -3.75 10.39
N MET A 108 7.96 -3.51 10.70
CA MET A 108 7.45 -2.25 11.18
C MET A 108 6.46 -2.49 12.31
N ASP A 109 6.52 -1.66 13.33
CA ASP A 109 5.58 -1.66 14.45
C ASP A 109 5.06 -0.25 14.64
N SER A 110 3.75 -0.12 14.88
CA SER A 110 3.12 1.13 15.29
C SER A 110 2.30 0.88 16.54
N TYR A 111 2.57 1.67 17.57
CA TYR A 111 1.85 1.70 18.82
C TYR A 111 0.95 2.93 18.81
N ILE A 112 -0.36 2.72 18.96
CA ILE A 112 -1.39 3.72 18.68
C ILE A 112 -2.20 3.95 19.95
N ASP A 113 -2.36 5.21 20.31
CA ASP A 113 -3.22 5.61 21.43
C ASP A 113 -4.69 5.31 21.09
N PRO A 114 -5.42 4.51 21.91
CA PRO A 114 -6.78 4.09 21.58
C PRO A 114 -7.80 5.23 21.59
N ALA A 115 -7.55 6.30 22.34
CA ALA A 115 -8.48 7.43 22.46
C ALA A 115 -8.37 8.38 21.26
N THR A 116 -7.16 8.59 20.76
CA THR A 116 -6.89 9.56 19.69
C THR A 116 -6.71 8.93 18.32
N MET A 117 -6.44 7.62 18.28
CA MET A 117 -6.05 6.85 17.08
C MET A 117 -4.75 7.37 16.43
N LEU A 118 -3.91 8.04 17.21
CA LEU A 118 -2.62 8.59 16.77
C LEU A 118 -1.47 7.72 17.28
N PRO A 119 -0.37 7.60 16.51
CA PRO A 119 0.79 6.85 16.95
C PRO A 119 1.46 7.56 18.13
N VAL A 120 1.91 6.77 19.10
CA VAL A 120 2.81 7.18 20.19
C VAL A 120 4.24 6.73 19.92
N ALA A 121 4.42 5.62 19.19
CA ALA A 121 5.72 5.14 18.75
C ALA A 121 5.63 4.36 17.43
N PHE A 122 6.68 4.48 16.62
CA PHE A 122 6.89 3.73 15.39
C PHE A 122 8.29 3.14 15.40
N MET A 123 8.38 1.83 15.15
CA MET A 123 9.65 1.12 15.04
C MET A 123 9.76 0.50 13.66
N GLN A 124 10.98 0.46 13.12
CA GLN A 124 11.25 -0.15 11.83
C GLN A 124 12.62 -0.81 11.85
N LYS A 125 12.68 -2.03 11.34
CA LYS A 125 13.92 -2.73 11.01
C LYS A 125 13.92 -3.09 9.53
N ILE A 126 15.00 -2.75 8.83
CA ILE A 126 15.21 -3.12 7.43
C ILE A 126 16.51 -3.92 7.33
N SER A 127 16.40 -5.10 6.75
CA SER A 127 17.52 -5.99 6.40
C SER A 127 17.63 -6.08 4.88
N LEU A 128 18.80 -5.77 4.34
CA LEU A 128 19.10 -5.84 2.91
C LEU A 128 20.35 -6.67 2.68
N SER A 129 20.28 -7.63 1.75
CA SER A 129 21.44 -8.47 1.41
C SER A 129 22.66 -7.63 1.06
N GLY A 130 23.78 -7.91 1.72
CA GLY A 130 25.06 -7.21 1.51
C GLY A 130 25.14 -5.81 2.13
N LYS A 131 24.18 -5.41 2.97
CA LYS A 131 24.21 -4.16 3.73
C LYS A 131 23.94 -4.41 5.21
N PRO A 132 24.46 -3.56 6.12
CA PRO A 132 24.07 -3.61 7.52
C PRO A 132 22.56 -3.40 7.69
N ASP A 133 22.00 -4.07 8.69
CA ASP A 133 20.64 -3.82 9.14
C ASP A 133 20.50 -2.35 9.57
N THR A 134 19.35 -1.77 9.28
CA THR A 134 19.00 -0.43 9.72
C THR A 134 17.78 -0.48 10.62
N GLU A 135 17.90 0.12 11.79
CA GLU A 135 16.84 0.21 12.77
C GLU A 135 16.49 1.67 13.01
N LYS A 136 15.20 1.93 13.24
CA LYS A 136 14.67 3.27 13.46
C LYS A 136 13.56 3.17 14.49
N GLU A 137 13.68 4.00 15.51
CA GLU A 137 12.62 4.27 16.46
C GLU A 137 12.22 5.74 16.36
N VAL A 138 10.92 6.00 16.41
CA VAL A 138 10.33 7.33 16.48
C VAL A 138 9.29 7.31 17.58
N THR A 139 9.37 8.25 18.52
CA THR A 139 8.30 8.53 19.48
C THR A 139 7.62 9.84 19.13
N TYR A 140 6.32 9.93 19.43
CA TYR A 140 5.48 11.05 19.05
C TYR A 140 4.87 11.70 20.28
N ASP A 141 5.15 12.98 20.44
CA ASP A 141 4.42 13.87 21.33
C ASP A 141 3.41 14.66 20.50
N GLN A 142 2.19 14.10 20.41
CA GLN A 142 1.10 14.67 19.62
C GLN A 142 0.56 15.97 20.22
N VAL A 143 0.77 16.22 21.52
CA VAL A 143 0.31 17.44 22.20
C VAL A 143 1.20 18.62 21.83
N HIS A 144 2.51 18.41 21.84
CA HIS A 144 3.48 19.46 21.50
C HIS A 144 3.87 19.45 20.02
N ASN A 145 3.32 18.54 19.22
CA ASN A 145 3.65 18.36 17.80
C ASN A 145 5.15 18.13 17.58
N VAL A 146 5.74 17.21 18.35
CA VAL A 146 7.16 16.85 18.24
C VAL A 146 7.32 15.35 18.04
N MET A 147 8.16 14.95 17.09
CA MET A 147 8.72 13.59 17.05
C MET A 147 10.12 13.57 17.64
N THR A 148 10.53 12.46 18.24
CA THR A 148 11.92 12.19 18.63
C THR A 148 12.42 10.95 17.92
N SER A 149 13.59 11.02 17.29
CA SER A 149 14.23 9.87 16.64
C SER A 149 15.74 9.97 16.80
N ALA A 150 16.36 8.89 17.30
CA ALA A 150 17.78 8.87 17.68
C ALA A 150 18.18 10.06 18.59
N GLY A 151 17.33 10.39 19.56
CA GLY A 151 17.51 11.53 20.49
C GLY A 151 17.27 12.92 19.88
N ILE A 152 17.04 13.02 18.57
CA ILE A 152 16.81 14.30 17.89
C ILE A 152 15.31 14.59 17.82
N LYS A 153 14.91 15.73 18.40
CA LYS A 153 13.55 16.27 18.32
C LYS A 153 13.32 17.03 17.02
N ARG A 154 12.15 16.88 16.40
CA ARG A 154 11.73 17.63 15.22
C ARG A 154 10.24 17.93 15.28
N GLU A 155 9.84 19.05 14.70
CA GLU A 155 8.43 19.42 14.58
C GLU A 155 7.69 18.51 13.59
N ILE A 156 6.50 18.09 13.99
CA ILE A 156 5.54 17.38 13.15
C ILE A 156 4.30 18.23 12.96
N LEU A 157 3.46 17.85 12.01
CA LEU A 157 2.15 18.45 11.86
C LEU A 157 1.20 17.95 12.96
N PRO A 158 0.14 18.70 13.32
CA PRO A 158 -0.89 18.20 14.21
C PRO A 158 -1.51 16.89 13.72
N ARG A 159 -1.84 15.98 14.65
CA ARG A 159 -2.48 14.70 14.33
C ARG A 159 -1.72 13.90 13.27
N THR A 160 -0.40 13.81 13.44
CA THR A 160 0.49 13.14 12.49
C THR A 160 0.41 11.63 12.67
N HIS A 161 0.29 10.91 11.55
CA HIS A 161 0.37 9.47 11.46
C HIS A 161 1.75 8.99 10.94
N ASP A 162 2.11 7.78 11.34
CA ASP A 162 3.10 6.96 10.64
C ASP A 162 2.41 6.14 9.53
N ALA A 163 3.17 5.29 8.83
CA ALA A 163 2.63 4.50 7.72
C ALA A 163 1.55 3.48 8.13
N LEU A 164 1.67 2.84 9.31
CA LEU A 164 0.73 1.80 9.75
C LEU A 164 -0.49 2.41 10.43
N SER A 165 -0.28 3.38 11.31
CA SER A 165 -1.36 4.11 11.99
C SER A 165 -2.25 4.88 11.01
N LEU A 166 -1.71 5.33 9.86
CA LEU A 166 -2.50 5.92 8.79
C LEU A 166 -3.47 4.91 8.16
N VAL A 167 -3.02 3.68 7.88
CA VAL A 167 -3.89 2.63 7.34
C VAL A 167 -4.98 2.28 8.35
N PHE A 168 -4.63 2.25 9.64
CA PHE A 168 -5.56 1.97 10.72
C PHE A 168 -6.58 3.07 10.95
N SER A 169 -6.18 4.35 10.81
CA SER A 169 -7.06 5.49 11.05
C SER A 169 -8.19 5.60 10.02
N LEU A 170 -8.05 4.97 8.83
CA LEU A 170 -9.15 4.81 7.88
C LEU A 170 -10.37 4.14 8.51
N ARG A 171 -10.20 3.33 9.56
CA ARG A 171 -11.29 2.72 10.35
C ARG A 171 -12.20 3.75 11.00
N SER A 172 -11.66 4.91 11.36
CA SER A 172 -12.37 5.97 12.06
C SER A 172 -13.01 6.99 11.12
N VAL A 173 -12.76 6.92 9.80
CA VAL A 173 -13.37 7.84 8.84
C VAL A 173 -14.81 7.43 8.55
N ASP A 174 -15.74 8.36 8.70
CA ASP A 174 -17.13 8.18 8.29
C ASP A 174 -17.33 8.66 6.84
N PHE A 175 -17.18 7.74 5.89
CA PHE A 175 -17.37 8.02 4.47
C PHE A 175 -18.83 8.23 4.05
N SER A 176 -19.79 8.15 4.99
CA SER A 176 -21.16 8.62 4.74
C SER A 176 -21.31 10.13 4.99
N ALA A 177 -20.44 10.71 5.82
CA ALA A 177 -20.46 12.12 6.21
C ALA A 177 -19.42 12.99 5.47
N THR A 178 -18.41 12.39 4.84
CA THR A 178 -17.39 13.11 4.07
C THR A 178 -17.01 12.39 2.78
N ASP A 179 -16.80 13.18 1.72
CA ASP A 179 -16.18 12.76 0.46
C ASP A 179 -14.72 13.21 0.35
N THR A 180 -14.14 13.75 1.43
CA THR A 180 -12.75 14.20 1.49
C THR A 180 -11.94 13.40 2.50
N ILE A 181 -10.66 13.23 2.19
CA ILE A 181 -9.66 12.64 3.08
C ILE A 181 -8.52 13.63 3.21
N GLU A 182 -8.11 13.91 4.44
CA GLU A 182 -6.87 14.63 4.73
C GLU A 182 -6.18 14.02 5.95
N PHE A 183 -4.90 13.69 5.80
CA PHE A 183 -4.05 13.19 6.88
C PHE A 183 -2.66 13.80 6.82
N ASN A 184 -2.16 14.14 8.00
CA ASN A 184 -0.76 14.50 8.19
C ASN A 184 0.06 13.25 8.43
N VAL A 185 1.19 13.12 7.75
CA VAL A 185 2.05 11.95 7.82
C VAL A 185 3.49 12.39 8.04
N ASN A 186 4.19 11.74 8.97
CA ASN A 186 5.63 11.90 9.11
C ASN A 186 6.33 10.58 8.76
N THR A 187 7.18 10.65 7.75
CA THR A 187 8.06 9.53 7.39
C THR A 187 9.43 10.05 7.02
N ASN A 188 10.47 9.29 7.36
CA ASN A 188 11.86 9.67 7.13
C ASN A 188 12.19 11.11 7.55
N GLN A 189 11.67 11.53 8.72
CA GLN A 189 11.90 12.83 9.33
C GLN A 189 11.35 14.00 8.49
N LYS A 190 10.36 13.74 7.63
CA LYS A 190 9.71 14.73 6.76
C LYS A 190 8.20 14.69 6.93
N ASN A 191 7.58 15.86 6.88
CA ASN A 191 6.14 16.04 6.97
C ASN A 191 5.51 16.04 5.56
N TYR A 192 4.48 15.22 5.42
CA TYR A 192 3.68 15.06 4.23
C TYR A 192 2.21 15.28 4.55
N ILE A 193 1.45 15.71 3.55
CA ILE A 193 0.00 15.80 3.58
C ILE A 193 -0.52 14.82 2.53
N LEU A 194 -1.33 13.87 2.98
CA LEU A 194 -2.15 13.03 2.12
C LEU A 194 -3.52 13.68 2.03
N SER A 195 -3.94 14.10 0.85
CA SER A 195 -5.25 14.75 0.66
C SER A 195 -5.93 14.35 -0.65
N GLY A 196 -7.25 14.31 -0.66
CA GLY A 196 -8.04 14.07 -1.87
C GLY A 196 -9.47 13.66 -1.55
N ASN A 197 -10.09 12.94 -2.49
CA ASN A 197 -11.52 12.62 -2.41
C ASN A 197 -11.77 11.12 -2.27
N ALA A 198 -12.87 10.77 -1.63
CA ALA A 198 -13.40 9.43 -1.44
C ALA A 198 -14.85 9.39 -1.93
N GLN A 199 -15.22 8.29 -2.57
CA GLN A 199 -16.59 8.08 -3.05
C GLN A 199 -17.01 6.64 -2.78
N LYS A 200 -18.26 6.46 -2.34
CA LYS A 200 -18.87 5.14 -2.24
C LYS A 200 -19.13 4.57 -3.62
N LYS A 201 -18.94 3.26 -3.75
CA LYS A 201 -19.17 2.49 -4.97
C LYS A 201 -19.76 1.15 -4.64
N GLU A 202 -20.63 0.69 -5.52
CA GLU A 202 -21.12 -0.67 -5.54
C GLU A 202 -20.30 -1.49 -6.53
N LEU A 203 -19.74 -2.61 -6.05
CA LEU A 203 -19.03 -3.56 -6.90
C LEU A 203 -19.86 -4.84 -7.06
N PRO A 204 -20.30 -5.18 -8.28
CA PRO A 204 -20.93 -6.46 -8.54
C PRO A 204 -19.88 -7.57 -8.46
N VAL A 205 -20.03 -8.47 -7.49
CA VAL A 205 -19.21 -9.67 -7.32
C VAL A 205 -20.05 -10.91 -7.61
N ASN A 206 -19.42 -12.09 -7.73
CA ASN A 206 -20.13 -13.31 -8.10
C ASN A 206 -21.28 -13.70 -7.15
N HIS A 207 -21.26 -13.20 -5.91
CA HIS A 207 -22.23 -13.55 -4.86
C HIS A 207 -23.05 -12.34 -4.38
N GLY A 208 -23.17 -11.29 -5.19
CA GLY A 208 -23.99 -10.12 -4.87
C GLY A 208 -23.29 -8.79 -5.17
N ILE A 209 -23.73 -7.74 -4.50
CA ILE A 209 -23.14 -6.40 -4.59
C ILE A 209 -22.47 -6.09 -3.26
N ILE A 210 -21.24 -5.58 -3.29
CA ILE A 210 -20.53 -5.13 -2.10
C ILE A 210 -20.22 -3.65 -2.22
N GLU A 211 -20.57 -2.90 -1.18
CA GLU A 211 -20.21 -1.50 -1.03
C GLU A 211 -18.73 -1.36 -0.67
N VAL A 212 -18.06 -0.45 -1.37
CA VAL A 212 -16.67 -0.10 -1.15
C VAL A 212 -16.50 1.41 -1.22
N VAL A 213 -15.41 1.91 -0.65
CA VAL A 213 -14.97 3.28 -0.83
C VAL A 213 -13.80 3.30 -1.80
N GLN A 214 -13.89 4.09 -2.86
CA GLN A 214 -12.75 4.42 -3.71
C GLN A 214 -12.23 5.79 -3.31
N ALA A 215 -10.99 5.85 -2.85
CA ALA A 215 -10.31 7.10 -2.56
C ALA A 215 -9.18 7.37 -3.55
N LYS A 216 -9.07 8.63 -3.99
CA LYS A 216 -8.02 9.15 -4.87
C LYS A 216 -7.36 10.32 -4.16
N VAL A 217 -6.13 10.11 -3.72
CA VAL A 217 -5.39 11.05 -2.88
C VAL A 217 -4.02 11.35 -3.46
N GLN A 218 -3.49 12.52 -3.16
CA GLN A 218 -2.12 12.92 -3.44
C GLN A 218 -1.35 13.02 -2.14
N ILE A 219 -0.12 12.52 -2.14
CA ILE A 219 0.82 12.70 -1.05
C ILE A 219 1.83 13.76 -1.48
N LYS A 220 1.85 14.88 -0.77
CA LYS A 220 2.75 16.00 -1.05
C LYS A 220 3.58 16.33 0.18
N ARG A 221 4.82 16.75 -0.03
CA ARG A 221 5.62 17.33 1.05
C ARG A 221 5.04 18.66 1.48
N ARG A 222 5.02 18.92 2.79
CA ARG A 222 4.54 20.18 3.34
C ARG A 222 5.37 21.39 2.88
N ASP A 223 6.67 21.19 2.70
CA ASP A 223 7.62 22.23 2.29
C ASP A 223 7.55 22.60 0.80
N GLY A 224 6.57 22.07 0.06
CA GLY A 224 6.35 22.39 -1.35
C GLY A 224 7.36 21.76 -2.31
N ASN A 225 8.32 20.95 -1.82
CA ASN A 225 9.30 20.31 -2.67
C ASN A 225 8.60 19.31 -3.64
N PRO A 226 8.82 19.42 -4.97
CA PRO A 226 8.14 18.60 -5.95
C PRO A 226 8.64 17.14 -5.98
N TYR A 227 9.81 16.86 -5.40
CA TYR A 227 10.32 15.51 -5.28
C TYR A 227 9.56 14.71 -4.22
N HIS A 228 9.31 13.44 -4.51
CA HIS A 228 8.62 12.47 -3.65
C HIS A 228 7.11 12.74 -3.51
N GLN A 229 6.51 13.40 -4.50
CA GLN A 229 5.06 13.41 -4.64
C GLN A 229 4.58 12.08 -5.21
N SER A 230 3.43 11.61 -4.72
CA SER A 230 2.80 10.41 -5.26
C SER A 230 1.30 10.57 -5.33
N SER A 231 0.69 9.87 -6.29
CA SER A 231 -0.77 9.71 -6.34
C SER A 231 -1.12 8.31 -5.90
N VAL A 232 -2.16 8.19 -5.08
CA VAL A 232 -2.66 6.92 -4.57
C VAL A 232 -4.13 6.79 -4.90
N GLU A 233 -4.49 5.70 -5.58
CA GLU A 233 -5.86 5.23 -5.71
C GLU A 233 -6.02 4.01 -4.80
N MET A 234 -6.94 4.05 -3.85
CA MET A 234 -7.22 2.94 -2.94
C MET A 234 -8.69 2.54 -2.98
N PHE A 235 -8.95 1.24 -2.86
CA PHE A 235 -10.28 0.69 -2.66
C PHE A 235 -10.34 0.04 -1.29
N VAL A 236 -11.35 0.44 -0.51
CA VAL A 236 -11.52 0.10 0.89
C VAL A 236 -12.81 -0.67 1.06
N TRP A 237 -12.74 -1.83 1.71
CA TRP A 237 -13.90 -2.65 2.00
C TRP A 237 -14.57 -2.16 3.28
N GLU A 238 -15.69 -1.44 3.15
CA GLU A 238 -16.32 -0.71 4.25
C GLU A 238 -16.81 -1.65 5.38
N ALA A 239 -17.54 -2.71 5.02
CA ALA A 239 -18.12 -3.66 5.98
C ALA A 239 -17.09 -4.51 6.75
N ASN A 240 -15.83 -4.59 6.31
CA ASN A 240 -14.79 -5.39 6.96
C ASN A 240 -13.68 -4.49 7.51
N LYS A 241 -13.96 -3.81 8.63
CA LYS A 241 -13.02 -2.90 9.33
C LYS A 241 -12.32 -1.91 8.39
N LYS A 242 -13.00 -1.41 7.35
CA LYS A 242 -12.47 -0.46 6.36
C LYS A 242 -11.07 -0.85 5.87
N ILE A 243 -10.88 -2.13 5.52
CA ILE A 243 -9.59 -2.66 5.06
C ILE A 243 -9.34 -2.22 3.60
N PRO A 244 -8.21 -1.57 3.30
CA PRO A 244 -7.78 -1.36 1.91
C PRO A 244 -7.44 -2.71 1.28
N PHE A 245 -8.14 -3.09 0.22
CA PHE A 245 -7.91 -4.36 -0.47
C PHE A 245 -7.16 -4.20 -1.80
N LEU A 246 -7.16 -2.99 -2.36
CA LEU A 246 -6.41 -2.63 -3.55
C LEU A 246 -5.85 -1.22 -3.37
N ILE A 247 -4.53 -1.07 -3.51
CA ILE A 247 -3.86 0.23 -3.47
C ILE A 247 -2.99 0.33 -4.71
N LYS A 248 -3.16 1.39 -5.50
CA LYS A 248 -2.32 1.72 -6.65
C LYS A 248 -1.58 3.01 -6.34
N ILE A 249 -0.26 2.92 -6.36
CA ILE A 249 0.65 4.02 -6.06
C ILE A 249 1.38 4.38 -7.33
N SER A 250 1.34 5.66 -7.71
CA SER A 250 2.15 6.21 -8.79
C SER A 250 3.17 7.16 -8.18
N ALA A 251 4.42 6.69 -8.09
CA ALA A 251 5.57 7.46 -7.61
C ALA A 251 6.75 7.25 -8.57
N ASN A 252 7.44 8.34 -8.93
CA ASN A 252 8.70 8.30 -9.70
C ASN A 252 8.66 7.43 -10.98
N GLY A 253 7.53 7.39 -11.70
CA GLY A 253 7.40 6.74 -13.00
C GLY A 253 7.14 5.23 -12.99
N ILE A 254 7.20 4.54 -11.85
CA ILE A 254 6.89 3.11 -11.76
C ILE A 254 5.63 2.91 -10.91
N PRO A 255 4.48 2.53 -11.52
CA PRO A 255 3.29 2.21 -10.75
C PRO A 255 3.49 0.93 -9.92
N ILE A 256 3.14 1.02 -8.64
CA ILE A 256 3.11 -0.10 -7.70
C ILE A 256 1.65 -0.41 -7.40
N THR A 257 1.30 -1.69 -7.41
CA THR A 257 -0.03 -2.18 -7.01
C THR A 257 0.10 -3.11 -5.83
N VAL A 258 -0.65 -2.86 -4.77
CA VAL A 258 -0.73 -3.68 -3.57
C VAL A 258 -2.11 -4.28 -3.49
N LYS A 259 -2.20 -5.60 -3.39
CA LYS A 259 -3.47 -6.36 -3.38
C LYS A 259 -3.57 -7.20 -2.13
N LEU A 260 -4.68 -7.09 -1.41
CA LEU A 260 -5.03 -8.03 -0.36
C LEU A 260 -5.37 -9.36 -1.03
N VAL A 261 -4.73 -10.44 -0.58
CA VAL A 261 -4.96 -11.78 -1.12
C VAL A 261 -5.62 -12.72 -0.11
N GLU A 262 -5.59 -12.35 1.17
CA GLU A 262 -6.12 -13.14 2.27
C GLU A 262 -6.32 -12.27 3.51
N ALA A 263 -7.43 -12.46 4.23
CA ALA A 263 -7.68 -11.86 5.54
C ALA A 263 -8.17 -12.94 6.51
N ARG A 264 -7.45 -13.14 7.62
CA ARG A 264 -7.74 -14.15 8.65
C ARG A 264 -8.04 -13.48 9.97
#